data_AF-A0A9Q8SZZ0-F1
#
_entry.id   AF-A0A9Q8SZZ0-F1
#
_cell.length_a   1.000
_cell.length_b   1.000
_cell.length_c   1.000
_cell.angle_alpha   90.00
_cell.angle_beta   90.00
_cell.angle_gamma   90.00
#
_symmetry.space_group_name_H-M   'P 1'
#
loop_
_entity.id
_entity.type
_entity.pdbx_description
1 polymer ?
#
loop_
_entity_poly.entity_id
_entity_poly.type
_entity_poly.pdbx_seq_one_letter_code
_entity_poly.pdbx_strand_id
1 'polypeptide(L)'
;MTRQRAEKPLFHYFSLSTPNNSVRKTMSPIQEPSVPALTEMDQRGDVVFVVGTAVDNTPARSFRVCSRTMARISPVFDRMLHGSFAESKPTAPSSDLISLSSSGINGTTTSPAKDWIVHLRDDRPDSFDLLASIAHSQFQRIPRALSIAKLYELTVLTHYYDATPVLSPWLQTWVSGIAESPETTSSSIAGPEGELLMPKLLWISWELGHKQLFESTARRMVMESSGNLFGDESGLGDLSMPPDVIERIAAIRTQTIQSIIDVFSTLAVSIPITG
;
A
#
# COMPACT_ATOMS: atom_id res chain seq x y z
N MET A 1 -21.03 -2.58 -11.68
CA MET A 1 -20.56 -2.12 -10.36
C MET A 1 -19.67 -0.92 -10.60
N THR A 2 -20.19 0.28 -10.34
CA THR A 2 -19.47 1.54 -10.54
C THR A 2 -18.50 1.68 -9.37
N ARG A 3 -17.20 1.73 -9.67
CA ARG A 3 -16.13 1.87 -8.66
C ARG A 3 -16.30 3.21 -7.95
N GLN A 4 -16.66 3.19 -6.67
CA GLN A 4 -16.66 4.38 -5.83
C GLN A 4 -15.23 4.56 -5.29
N ARG A 5 -14.62 5.70 -5.65
CA ARG A 5 -13.19 6.00 -5.47
C ARG A 5 -12.96 6.52 -4.05
N ALA A 6 -12.11 5.86 -3.28
CA ALA A 6 -11.60 6.42 -2.04
C ALA A 6 -10.47 7.40 -2.37
N GLU A 7 -10.77 8.70 -2.37
CA GLU A 7 -9.74 9.74 -2.45
C GLU A 7 -9.15 9.94 -1.04
N LYS A 8 -7.88 9.57 -0.81
CA LYS A 8 -7.16 10.15 0.33
C LYS A 8 -6.90 11.62 0.00
N PRO A 9 -7.15 12.56 0.93
CA PRO A 9 -6.85 13.96 0.71
C PRO A 9 -5.32 14.15 0.60
N LEU A 10 -4.90 14.85 -0.46
CA LEU A 10 -3.50 15.12 -0.80
C LEU A 10 -2.77 16.12 0.14
N PHE A 11 -3.31 16.46 1.32
CA PHE A 11 -2.73 17.52 2.15
C PHE A 11 -2.89 17.29 3.65
N HIS A 12 -1.75 17.17 4.34
CA HIS A 12 -1.51 17.81 5.63
C HIS A 12 -0.01 18.12 5.77
N TYR A 13 0.37 19.36 5.46
CA TYR A 13 1.61 19.98 5.93
C TYR A 13 1.27 21.26 6.70
N PHE A 14 2.08 21.51 7.73
CA PHE A 14 2.14 22.64 8.67
C PHE A 14 1.49 22.45 10.05
N SER A 15 2.34 22.41 11.08
CA SER A 15 2.24 23.37 12.17
C SER A 15 3.61 23.65 12.81
N LEU A 16 3.73 24.89 13.28
CA LEU A 16 4.91 25.66 13.68
C LEU A 16 5.46 25.25 15.05
N SER A 17 6.78 25.24 15.17
CA SER A 17 7.50 25.20 16.44
C SER A 17 7.43 26.55 17.15
N THR A 18 7.25 26.56 18.48
CA THR A 18 7.91 27.52 19.39
C THR A 18 8.24 26.85 20.73
N PRO A 19 9.27 27.31 21.45
CA PRO A 19 10.08 26.46 22.33
C PRO A 19 9.75 26.67 23.82
N ASN A 20 9.91 25.63 24.64
CA ASN A 20 10.31 25.84 26.03
C ASN A 20 11.09 24.66 26.62
N ASN A 21 11.81 24.97 27.69
CA ASN A 21 13.19 24.59 27.95
C ASN A 21 13.32 23.44 28.99
N SER A 22 14.43 22.71 28.86
CA SER A 22 15.20 22.03 29.93
C SER A 22 14.66 20.76 30.58
N VAL A 23 15.16 19.61 30.11
CA VAL A 23 15.81 18.59 30.97
C VAL A 23 17.00 18.00 30.21
N ARG A 24 18.22 18.11 30.77
CA ARG A 24 19.44 17.50 30.21
C ARG A 24 19.28 15.98 30.13
N LYS A 25 19.10 15.44 28.93
CA LYS A 25 19.42 14.04 28.61
C LYS A 25 20.74 14.02 27.87
N THR A 26 21.64 13.15 28.34
CA THR A 26 22.93 12.82 27.76
C THR A 26 22.82 12.62 26.25
N MET A 27 23.49 13.48 25.46
CA MET A 27 23.52 13.42 24.00
C MET A 27 24.33 12.20 23.56
N SER A 28 23.63 11.17 23.07
CA SER A 28 24.19 10.28 22.05
C SER A 28 24.53 11.12 20.81
N PRO A 29 25.58 10.79 20.04
CA PRO A 29 25.89 11.52 18.82
C PRO A 29 24.68 11.52 17.90
N ILE A 30 24.28 12.71 17.43
CA ILE A 30 23.23 12.89 16.43
C ILE A 30 23.70 12.12 15.19
N GLN A 31 23.05 10.99 14.92
CA GLN A 31 23.25 10.25 13.68
C GLN A 31 22.72 11.14 12.56
N GLU A 32 23.61 11.61 11.69
CA GLU A 32 23.22 12.30 10.45
C GLU A 32 22.16 11.45 9.73
N PRO A 33 21.09 12.07 9.18
CA PRO A 33 20.11 11.32 8.42
C PRO A 33 20.84 10.66 7.26
N SER A 34 21.04 9.34 7.35
CA SER A 34 21.66 8.55 6.30
C SER A 34 20.84 8.75 5.04
N VAL A 35 21.45 9.27 3.98
CA VAL A 35 20.80 9.44 2.68
C VAL A 35 20.15 8.10 2.28
N PRO A 36 18.84 8.07 1.97
CA PRO A 36 18.17 6.81 1.61
C PRO A 36 18.86 6.14 0.43
N ALA A 37 19.02 4.82 0.48
CA ALA A 37 19.66 4.06 -0.59
C ALA A 37 18.98 4.34 -1.94
N LEU A 38 19.76 4.79 -2.93
CA LEU A 38 19.27 5.11 -4.28
C LEU A 38 19.22 3.86 -5.15
N THR A 39 18.02 3.51 -5.60
CA THR A 39 17.80 2.47 -6.60
C THR A 39 17.63 3.12 -7.97
N GLU A 40 18.53 2.80 -8.90
CA GLU A 40 18.50 3.28 -10.28
C GLU A 40 17.51 2.41 -11.11
N MET A 41 16.30 2.94 -11.35
CA MET A 41 15.31 2.26 -12.20
C MET A 41 15.52 2.57 -13.68
N ASP A 42 15.96 3.79 -13.98
CA ASP A 42 16.28 4.26 -15.32
C ASP A 42 17.52 5.15 -15.28
N GLN A 43 18.56 4.79 -16.03
CA GLN A 43 19.81 5.57 -16.14
C GLN A 43 19.58 6.98 -16.70
N ARG A 44 18.49 7.17 -17.46
CA ARG A 44 18.06 8.46 -18.01
C ARG A 44 16.90 9.07 -17.24
N GLY A 45 16.64 8.56 -16.02
CA GLY A 45 15.59 9.05 -15.16
C GLY A 45 15.76 10.52 -14.82
N ASP A 46 14.66 11.26 -14.82
CA ASP A 46 14.63 12.72 -14.64
C ASP A 46 13.97 13.15 -13.33
N VAL A 47 13.47 12.21 -12.52
CA VAL A 47 12.90 12.46 -11.19
C VAL A 47 13.39 11.41 -10.19
N VAL A 48 13.59 11.82 -8.94
CA VAL A 48 13.89 10.93 -7.82
C VAL A 48 12.72 10.91 -6.86
N PHE A 49 12.13 9.74 -6.64
CA PHE A 49 11.13 9.55 -5.59
C PHE A 49 11.80 9.12 -4.28
N VAL A 50 11.53 9.82 -3.19
CA VAL A 50 11.91 9.41 -1.83
C VAL A 50 10.66 8.85 -1.17
N VAL A 51 10.64 7.55 -0.95
CA VAL A 51 9.45 6.79 -0.56
C VAL A 51 9.55 6.32 0.88
N GLY A 52 8.45 6.43 1.61
CA GLY A 52 8.32 6.06 3.01
C GLY A 52 8.88 7.10 3.99
N THR A 53 8.71 6.81 5.27
CA THR A 53 9.38 7.51 6.37
C THR A 53 10.21 6.52 7.18
N ALA A 54 11.27 6.98 7.85
CA ALA A 54 12.11 6.12 8.69
C ALA A 54 11.45 5.71 10.02
N VAL A 55 10.12 5.79 10.13
CA VAL A 55 9.38 5.70 11.41
C VAL A 55 9.00 4.25 11.76
N ASP A 56 8.86 3.35 10.77
CA ASP A 56 8.23 2.03 10.96
C ASP A 56 9.18 0.83 10.74
N ASN A 57 10.45 0.92 11.19
CA ASN A 57 11.52 -0.08 10.97
C ASN A 57 11.81 -0.44 9.49
N THR A 58 11.05 0.10 8.54
CA THR A 58 11.31 0.02 7.10
C THR A 58 12.00 1.32 6.71
N PRO A 59 13.28 1.29 6.31
CA PRO A 59 13.97 2.52 5.94
C PRO A 59 13.34 3.12 4.69
N ALA A 60 13.26 4.45 4.65
CA ALA A 60 12.92 5.16 3.41
C ALA A 60 13.91 4.77 2.30
N ARG A 61 13.46 4.80 1.05
CA ARG A 61 14.29 4.47 -0.13
C ARG A 61 14.14 5.53 -1.20
N SER A 62 15.22 5.77 -1.95
CA SER A 62 15.21 6.68 -3.09
C SER A 62 15.18 5.88 -4.38
N PHE A 63 14.42 6.36 -5.37
CA PHE A 63 14.28 5.70 -6.67
C PHE A 63 14.44 6.72 -7.79
N ARG A 64 15.49 6.60 -8.61
CA ARG A 64 15.61 7.39 -9.84
C ARG A 64 14.80 6.71 -10.93
N VAL A 65 13.81 7.43 -11.46
CA VAL A 65 12.86 6.90 -12.46
C VAL A 65 12.65 7.90 -13.60
N CYS A 66 12.05 7.43 -14.70
CA CYS A 66 11.57 8.29 -15.77
C CYS A 66 10.15 8.79 -15.45
N SER A 67 9.97 10.10 -15.31
CA SER A 67 8.68 10.74 -15.03
C SER A 67 7.59 10.38 -16.05
N ARG A 68 7.95 10.35 -17.34
CA ARG A 68 7.05 9.96 -18.44
C ARG A 68 6.61 8.50 -18.37
N THR A 69 7.47 7.61 -17.88
CA THR A 69 7.14 6.19 -17.69
C THR A 69 6.12 6.04 -16.57
N MET A 70 6.32 6.73 -15.44
CA MET A 70 5.37 6.73 -14.33
C MET A 70 4.02 7.35 -14.72
N ALA A 71 4.03 8.48 -15.44
CA ALA A 71 2.81 9.11 -15.96
C ALA A 71 2.03 8.21 -16.93
N ARG A 72 2.72 7.42 -17.75
CA ARG A 72 2.08 6.51 -18.70
C ARG A 72 1.26 5.42 -18.01
N ILE A 73 1.72 4.95 -16.85
CA ILE A 73 1.04 3.86 -16.13
C ILE A 73 -0.01 4.32 -15.14
N SER A 74 -0.09 5.63 -14.87
CA SER A 74 -0.92 6.18 -13.80
C SER A 74 -1.35 7.61 -14.10
N PRO A 75 -2.66 7.87 -14.22
CA PRO A 75 -3.18 9.23 -14.36
C PRO A 75 -2.99 10.08 -13.09
N VAL A 76 -2.71 9.44 -11.94
CA VAL A 76 -2.34 10.15 -10.70
C VAL A 76 -0.90 10.66 -10.81
N PHE A 77 0.06 9.82 -11.21
CA PHE A 77 1.42 10.26 -11.46
C PHE A 77 1.50 11.30 -12.58
N ASP A 78 0.71 11.16 -13.65
CA ASP A 78 0.68 12.14 -14.73
C ASP A 78 0.26 13.53 -14.22
N ARG A 79 -0.85 13.61 -13.48
CA ARG A 79 -1.30 14.86 -12.88
C ARG A 79 -0.31 15.40 -11.85
N MET A 80 0.24 14.55 -10.98
CA MET A 80 1.19 14.97 -9.94
C MET A 80 2.48 15.56 -10.54
N LEU A 81 3.03 14.91 -11.57
CA LEU A 81 4.34 15.26 -12.13
C LEU A 81 4.28 16.33 -13.23
N HIS A 82 3.19 16.42 -13.98
CA HIS A 82 3.05 17.31 -15.13
C HIS A 82 1.89 18.32 -14.99
N GLY A 83 1.14 18.28 -13.88
CA GLY A 83 0.09 19.23 -13.57
C GLY A 83 0.61 20.49 -12.86
N SER A 84 -0.23 21.05 -12.00
CA SER A 84 0.06 22.27 -11.23
C SER A 84 0.19 21.95 -9.73
N PHE A 85 0.94 20.90 -9.41
CA PHE A 85 1.17 20.45 -8.04
C PHE A 85 2.59 20.81 -7.58
N ALA A 86 2.84 20.75 -6.27
CA ALA A 86 4.16 21.05 -5.71
C ALA A 86 5.23 20.06 -6.18
N GLU A 87 4.81 18.83 -6.49
CA GLU A 87 5.60 17.72 -6.99
C GLU A 87 5.92 17.83 -8.49
N SER A 88 5.26 18.75 -9.20
CA SER A 88 5.41 18.90 -10.64
C SER A 88 6.82 19.36 -11.02
N LYS A 89 7.23 19.05 -12.26
CA LYS A 89 8.59 19.35 -12.73
C LYS A 89 8.96 20.82 -12.49
N PRO A 90 10.07 21.12 -11.78
CA PRO A 90 10.49 22.49 -11.56
C PRO A 90 10.71 23.18 -12.90
N THR A 91 9.91 24.21 -13.20
CA THR A 91 10.21 25.10 -14.32
C THR A 91 11.58 25.72 -14.03
N ALA A 92 12.51 25.72 -15.01
CA ALA A 92 13.77 26.42 -14.84
C ALA A 92 13.47 27.86 -14.39
N PRO A 93 14.25 28.45 -13.46
CA PRO A 93 14.03 29.86 -13.18
C PRO A 93 14.19 30.61 -14.51
N SER A 94 13.19 31.43 -14.85
CA SER A 94 13.41 32.54 -15.77
C SER A 94 14.68 33.25 -15.33
N SER A 95 15.49 33.65 -16.31
CA SER A 95 16.92 33.99 -16.25
C SER A 95 17.39 35.09 -15.27
N ASP A 96 16.67 35.38 -14.21
CA ASP A 96 16.97 36.43 -13.24
C ASP A 96 17.22 35.81 -11.87
N LEU A 97 18.43 35.27 -11.70
CA LEU A 97 19.33 35.48 -10.55
C LEU A 97 20.48 34.48 -10.65
N ILE A 98 21.50 34.90 -11.40
CA ILE A 98 22.87 34.40 -11.24
C ILE A 98 23.27 34.65 -9.80
N SER A 99 23.57 33.61 -9.04
CA SER A 99 24.29 33.71 -7.77
C SER A 99 25.47 32.72 -7.78
N LEU A 100 26.56 33.18 -8.38
CA LEU A 100 27.91 33.18 -7.83
C LEU A 100 28.38 31.88 -7.15
N SER A 101 28.97 30.99 -7.94
CA SER A 101 30.15 30.22 -7.52
C SER A 101 31.03 29.92 -8.74
N SER A 102 31.71 30.95 -9.23
CA SER A 102 32.84 30.79 -10.14
C SER A 102 34.07 30.39 -9.32
N SER A 103 34.50 29.14 -9.43
CA SER A 103 35.91 28.81 -9.28
C SER A 103 36.25 27.51 -10.02
N GLY A 104 36.97 27.66 -11.13
CA GLY A 104 38.02 26.72 -11.52
C GLY A 104 37.64 25.43 -12.27
N ILE A 105 37.61 25.53 -13.61
CA ILE A 105 38.44 24.75 -14.55
C ILE A 105 38.21 23.21 -14.70
N ASN A 106 37.98 22.83 -15.97
CA ASN A 106 38.14 21.53 -16.65
C ASN A 106 36.98 20.50 -16.66
N GLY A 107 36.18 20.58 -17.73
CA GLY A 107 36.07 19.47 -18.68
C GLY A 107 35.40 18.17 -18.23
N THR A 108 34.08 18.19 -18.04
CA THR A 108 33.16 17.10 -18.37
C THR A 108 31.74 17.68 -18.41
N THR A 109 31.09 17.61 -19.57
CA THR A 109 29.69 17.99 -19.71
C THR A 109 28.81 16.92 -19.06
N THR A 110 28.51 17.07 -17.78
CA THR A 110 27.31 16.51 -17.17
C THR A 110 26.69 17.64 -16.37
N SER A 111 25.80 18.39 -17.03
CA SER A 111 24.99 19.40 -16.36
C SER A 111 24.33 18.75 -15.14
N PRO A 112 24.45 19.30 -13.92
CA PRO A 112 23.71 18.78 -12.78
C PRO A 112 22.24 19.03 -13.09
N ALA A 113 21.51 17.96 -13.43
CA ALA A 113 20.07 18.03 -13.56
C ALA A 113 19.54 18.55 -12.22
N LYS A 114 19.00 19.77 -12.24
CA LYS A 114 18.27 20.41 -11.13
C LYS A 114 17.46 19.34 -10.41
N ASP A 115 17.78 19.08 -9.14
CA ASP A 115 17.29 17.94 -8.36
C ASP A 115 15.75 17.95 -8.28
N TRP A 116 15.09 17.26 -9.21
CA TRP A 116 13.65 17.05 -9.15
C TRP A 116 13.39 15.85 -8.22
N ILE A 117 13.12 16.17 -6.95
CA ILE A 117 12.85 15.20 -5.89
C ILE A 117 11.38 15.28 -5.49
N VAL A 118 10.71 14.14 -5.43
CA VAL A 118 9.31 14.02 -4.97
C VAL A 118 9.26 13.10 -3.76
N HIS A 119 8.59 13.53 -2.69
CA HIS A 119 8.50 12.77 -1.44
C HIS A 119 7.15 12.05 -1.33
N LEU A 120 7.16 10.72 -1.27
CA LEU A 120 5.98 9.86 -1.11
C LEU A 120 6.01 9.20 0.27
N ARG A 121 5.72 9.98 1.30
CA ARG A 121 5.97 9.60 2.70
C ARG A 121 5.07 8.48 3.20
N ASP A 122 3.84 8.42 2.70
CA ASP A 122 2.83 7.46 3.14
C ASP A 122 2.89 6.13 2.37
N ASP A 123 3.75 6.05 1.36
CA ASP A 123 3.90 4.86 0.52
C ASP A 123 4.93 3.90 1.09
N ARG A 124 4.64 2.59 0.93
CA ARG A 124 5.57 1.53 1.31
C ARG A 124 6.70 1.39 0.29
N PRO A 125 7.99 1.48 0.70
CA PRO A 125 9.12 1.41 -0.22
C PRO A 125 9.16 0.13 -1.07
N ASP A 126 8.83 -1.03 -0.49
CA ASP A 126 8.88 -2.32 -1.21
C ASP A 126 7.78 -2.45 -2.27
N SER A 127 6.58 -1.95 -1.99
CA SER A 127 5.48 -1.94 -2.96
C SER A 127 5.78 -0.98 -4.11
N PHE A 128 6.36 0.18 -3.79
CA PHE A 128 6.79 1.14 -4.80
C PHE A 128 7.94 0.61 -5.66
N ASP A 129 8.93 -0.06 -5.06
CA ASP A 129 10.03 -0.72 -5.78
C ASP A 129 9.49 -1.68 -6.85
N LEU A 130 8.51 -2.50 -6.49
CA LEU A 130 7.88 -3.43 -7.42
C LEU A 130 7.07 -2.72 -8.52
N LEU A 131 6.27 -1.71 -8.16
CA LEU A 131 5.53 -0.90 -9.16
C LEU A 131 6.48 -0.20 -10.14
N ALA A 132 7.55 0.42 -9.63
CA ALA A 132 8.56 1.09 -10.45
C ALA A 132 9.33 0.10 -11.32
N SER A 133 9.66 -1.08 -10.80
CA SER A 133 10.28 -2.18 -11.56
C SER A 133 9.38 -2.63 -12.72
N ILE A 134 8.06 -2.76 -12.48
CA ILE A 134 7.08 -3.08 -13.52
C ILE A 134 7.03 -1.96 -14.57
N ALA A 135 6.89 -0.71 -14.13
CA ALA A 135 6.78 0.45 -15.01
C ALA A 135 8.00 0.58 -15.95
N HIS A 136 9.19 0.30 -15.43
CA HIS A 136 10.46 0.39 -16.16
C HIS A 136 10.89 -0.93 -16.81
N SER A 137 10.01 -1.94 -16.86
CA SER A 137 10.30 -3.23 -17.50
C SER A 137 11.53 -3.96 -16.92
N GLN A 138 11.82 -3.77 -15.63
CA GLN A 138 12.88 -4.49 -14.91
C GLN A 138 12.43 -5.91 -14.54
N PHE A 139 12.05 -6.71 -15.55
CA PHE A 139 11.36 -8.00 -15.35
C PHE A 139 12.12 -9.00 -14.48
N GLN A 140 13.45 -8.95 -14.47
CA GLN A 140 14.28 -9.82 -13.64
C GLN A 140 14.09 -9.60 -12.13
N ARG A 141 13.58 -8.42 -11.73
CA ARG A 141 13.30 -8.07 -10.33
C ARG A 141 11.88 -8.40 -9.91
N ILE A 142 11.02 -8.77 -10.87
CA ILE A 142 9.62 -9.10 -10.60
C ILE A 142 9.53 -10.55 -10.12
N PRO A 143 9.02 -10.80 -8.91
CA PRO A 143 8.98 -12.14 -8.36
C PRO A 143 7.93 -12.99 -9.09
N ARG A 144 8.22 -14.29 -9.23
CA ARG A 144 7.29 -15.25 -9.85
C ARG A 144 6.06 -15.54 -8.97
N ALA A 145 6.18 -15.34 -7.67
CA ALA A 145 5.11 -15.50 -6.69
C ALA A 145 5.15 -14.36 -5.67
N LEU A 146 3.99 -13.95 -5.18
CA LEU A 146 3.84 -12.97 -4.10
C LEU A 146 3.08 -13.60 -2.95
N SER A 147 3.47 -13.29 -1.72
CA SER A 147 2.64 -13.59 -0.55
C SER A 147 1.39 -12.72 -0.56
N ILE A 148 0.36 -13.14 0.17
CA ILE A 148 -0.90 -12.40 0.32
C ILE A 148 -0.62 -10.98 0.82
N ALA A 149 0.23 -10.84 1.84
CA ALA A 149 0.59 -9.53 2.38
C ALA A 149 1.23 -8.62 1.31
N LYS A 150 2.20 -9.11 0.54
CA LYS A 150 2.87 -8.29 -0.49
C LYS A 150 1.94 -7.93 -1.65
N LEU A 151 1.08 -8.85 -2.10
CA LEU A 151 0.11 -8.56 -3.14
C LEU A 151 -0.97 -7.58 -2.67
N TYR A 152 -1.40 -7.70 -1.41
CA TYR A 152 -2.30 -6.74 -0.78
C TYR A 152 -1.68 -5.33 -0.79
N GLU A 153 -0.46 -5.15 -0.28
CA GLU A 153 0.18 -3.84 -0.26
C GLU A 153 0.40 -3.25 -1.68
N LEU A 154 0.74 -4.10 -2.65
CA LEU A 154 0.87 -3.68 -4.06
C LEU A 154 -0.48 -3.27 -4.66
N THR A 155 -1.56 -4.00 -4.37
CA THR A 155 -2.90 -3.68 -4.89
C THR A 155 -3.47 -2.44 -4.22
N VAL A 156 -3.20 -2.20 -2.93
CA VAL A 156 -3.52 -0.91 -2.27
C VAL A 156 -2.79 0.25 -2.94
N LEU A 157 -1.48 0.11 -3.17
CA LEU A 157 -0.67 1.14 -3.83
C LEU A 157 -1.18 1.42 -5.26
N THR A 158 -1.40 0.38 -6.06
CA THR A 158 -1.84 0.53 -7.44
C THR A 158 -3.29 1.01 -7.56
N HIS A 159 -4.16 0.67 -6.61
CA HIS A 159 -5.49 1.28 -6.51
C HIS A 159 -5.38 2.79 -6.28
N TYR A 160 -4.56 3.20 -5.30
CA TYR A 160 -4.36 4.62 -4.97
C TYR A 160 -3.86 5.45 -6.16
N TYR A 161 -2.88 4.93 -6.88
CA TYR A 161 -2.32 5.58 -8.08
C TYR A 161 -3.11 5.29 -9.37
N ASP A 162 -4.22 4.56 -9.32
CA ASP A 162 -5.02 4.19 -10.50
C ASP A 162 -4.15 3.50 -11.58
N ALA A 163 -3.34 2.55 -11.14
CA ALA A 163 -2.31 1.85 -11.92
C ALA A 163 -2.51 0.33 -11.95
N THR A 164 -3.55 -0.22 -11.31
CA THR A 164 -3.81 -1.67 -11.23
C THR A 164 -3.70 -2.43 -12.56
N PRO A 165 -4.13 -1.89 -13.72
CA PRO A 165 -4.02 -2.59 -15.00
C PRO A 165 -2.59 -3.04 -15.37
N VAL A 166 -1.55 -2.36 -14.87
CA VAL A 166 -0.16 -2.75 -15.16
C VAL A 166 0.23 -4.11 -14.58
N LEU A 167 -0.52 -4.60 -13.60
CA LEU A 167 -0.24 -5.89 -12.96
C LEU A 167 -0.67 -7.08 -13.83
N SER A 168 -1.50 -6.85 -14.86
CA SER A 168 -2.14 -7.90 -15.69
C SER A 168 -1.22 -9.05 -16.13
N PRO A 169 0.05 -8.82 -16.54
CA PRO A 169 0.92 -9.91 -16.98
C PRO A 169 1.24 -10.97 -15.92
N TRP A 170 1.14 -10.62 -14.63
CA TRP A 170 1.50 -11.52 -13.52
C TRP A 170 0.32 -12.00 -12.69
N LEU A 171 -0.87 -11.41 -12.88
CA LEU A 171 -2.03 -11.68 -12.03
C LEU A 171 -2.38 -13.16 -11.95
N GLN A 172 -2.40 -13.86 -13.10
CA GLN A 172 -2.75 -15.28 -13.12
C GLN A 172 -1.79 -16.09 -12.25
N THR A 173 -0.48 -15.91 -12.42
CA THR A 173 0.53 -16.66 -11.66
C THR A 173 0.49 -16.32 -10.18
N TRP A 174 0.37 -15.04 -9.82
CA TRP A 174 0.31 -14.63 -8.43
C TRP A 174 -0.95 -15.10 -7.71
N VAL A 175 -2.12 -15.02 -8.37
CA VAL A 175 -3.39 -15.47 -7.78
C VAL A 175 -3.44 -17.00 -7.65
N SER A 176 -2.98 -17.74 -8.66
CA SER A 176 -2.87 -19.21 -8.56
C SER A 176 -1.94 -19.62 -7.42
N GLY A 177 -0.77 -18.98 -7.30
CA GLY A 177 0.17 -19.27 -6.21
C GLY A 177 -0.40 -19.00 -4.81
N ILE A 178 -1.32 -18.03 -4.69
CA ILE A 178 -2.03 -17.76 -3.44
C ILE A 178 -3.08 -18.84 -3.15
N ALA A 179 -3.88 -19.22 -4.14
CA ALA A 179 -4.93 -20.24 -3.97
C ALA A 179 -4.37 -21.63 -3.62
N GLU A 180 -3.15 -21.92 -4.03
CA GLU A 180 -2.43 -23.15 -3.73
C GLU A 180 -1.62 -23.08 -2.42
N SER A 181 -1.57 -21.90 -1.77
CA SER A 181 -0.77 -21.70 -0.55
C SER A 181 -1.37 -22.41 0.67
N PRO A 182 -0.55 -23.10 1.50
CA PRO A 182 -0.98 -23.69 2.78
C PRO A 182 -1.65 -22.69 3.74
N GLU A 183 -1.28 -21.40 3.63
CA GLU A 183 -1.85 -20.30 4.41
C GLU A 183 -3.35 -20.10 4.14
N THR A 184 -3.79 -20.44 2.93
CA THR A 184 -5.20 -20.32 2.55
C THR A 184 -5.99 -21.57 2.89
N THR A 185 -5.36 -22.75 2.96
CA THR A 185 -6.06 -24.02 3.21
C THR A 185 -6.13 -24.41 4.68
N SER A 186 -5.23 -23.86 5.51
CA SER A 186 -5.19 -24.16 6.95
C SER A 186 -6.01 -23.13 7.73
N SER A 187 -7.03 -23.58 8.46
CA SER A 187 -7.89 -22.73 9.31
C SER A 187 -7.21 -22.19 10.58
N SER A 188 -5.88 -22.22 10.66
CA SER A 188 -5.14 -21.99 11.91
C SER A 188 -3.75 -21.39 11.69
N ILE A 189 -3.69 -20.15 11.19
CA ILE A 189 -2.54 -19.31 11.53
C ILE A 189 -2.93 -18.55 12.79
N ALA A 190 -2.50 -19.09 13.95
CA ALA A 190 -2.73 -18.47 15.24
C ALA A 190 -1.93 -17.16 15.32
N GLY A 191 -2.61 -16.06 15.66
CA GLY A 191 -2.01 -14.74 15.87
C GLY A 191 -2.65 -13.65 15.00
N PRO A 192 -2.39 -12.36 15.32
CA PRO A 192 -3.05 -11.21 14.68
C PRO A 192 -2.85 -11.17 13.16
N GLU A 193 -1.69 -11.57 12.66
CA GLU A 193 -1.42 -11.57 11.21
C GLU A 193 -2.23 -12.63 10.44
N GLY A 194 -2.55 -13.75 11.09
CA GLY A 194 -3.37 -14.82 10.50
C GLY A 194 -4.83 -14.42 10.37
N GLU A 195 -5.37 -13.66 11.34
CA GLU A 195 -6.76 -13.19 11.34
C GLU A 195 -7.04 -12.21 10.20
N LEU A 196 -6.05 -11.41 9.80
CA LEU A 196 -6.17 -10.42 8.73
C LEU A 196 -5.90 -10.97 7.31
N LEU A 197 -5.58 -12.26 7.17
CA LEU A 197 -5.34 -12.87 5.85
C LEU A 197 -6.59 -12.87 4.96
N MET A 198 -7.74 -13.28 5.51
CA MET A 198 -8.99 -13.34 4.74
C MET A 198 -9.47 -11.95 4.31
N PRO A 199 -9.46 -10.91 5.17
CA PRO A 199 -9.68 -9.53 4.74
C PRO A 199 -8.77 -9.09 3.59
N LYS A 200 -7.46 -9.35 3.67
CA LYS A 200 -6.50 -9.01 2.61
C LYS A 200 -6.81 -9.74 1.30
N LEU A 201 -7.17 -11.03 1.35
CA LEU A 201 -7.61 -11.79 0.17
C LEU A 201 -8.90 -11.23 -0.44
N LEU A 202 -9.83 -10.79 0.41
CA LEU A 202 -11.09 -10.20 -0.03
C LEU A 202 -10.83 -8.87 -0.78
N TRP A 203 -9.93 -8.03 -0.28
CA TRP A 203 -9.46 -6.84 -0.99
C TRP A 203 -8.81 -7.17 -2.33
N ILE A 204 -7.82 -8.07 -2.33
CA ILE A 204 -7.08 -8.45 -3.55
C ILE A 204 -8.05 -8.96 -4.62
N SER A 205 -8.93 -9.88 -4.26
CA SER A 205 -9.88 -10.48 -5.21
C SER A 205 -10.89 -9.48 -5.75
N TRP A 206 -11.30 -8.49 -4.95
CA TRP A 206 -12.15 -7.40 -5.40
C TRP A 206 -11.43 -6.46 -6.36
N GLU A 207 -10.23 -5.97 -6.00
CA GLU A 207 -9.47 -5.02 -6.80
C GLU A 207 -9.09 -5.60 -8.17
N LEU A 208 -8.72 -6.90 -8.19
CA LEU A 208 -8.37 -7.63 -9.41
C LEU A 208 -9.57 -8.16 -10.19
N GLY A 209 -10.80 -8.04 -9.66
CA GLY A 209 -12.02 -8.58 -10.28
C GLY A 209 -12.09 -10.11 -10.32
N HIS A 210 -11.37 -10.81 -9.45
CA HIS A 210 -11.32 -12.28 -9.39
C HIS A 210 -12.52 -12.87 -8.62
N LYS A 211 -13.67 -12.93 -9.30
CA LYS A 211 -14.98 -13.29 -8.72
C LYS A 211 -14.99 -14.58 -7.87
N GLN A 212 -14.41 -15.67 -8.37
CA GLN A 212 -14.44 -16.96 -7.66
C GLN A 212 -13.68 -16.94 -6.33
N LEU A 213 -12.59 -16.18 -6.29
CA LEU A 213 -11.78 -16.02 -5.07
C LEU A 213 -12.51 -15.10 -4.10
N PHE A 214 -13.12 -14.03 -4.59
CA PHE A 214 -13.93 -13.14 -3.76
C PHE A 214 -15.09 -13.88 -3.09
N GLU A 215 -15.86 -14.65 -3.86
CA GLU A 215 -17.01 -15.41 -3.34
C GLU A 215 -16.60 -16.48 -2.33
N SER A 216 -15.51 -17.22 -2.59
CA SER A 216 -15.02 -18.24 -1.67
C SER A 216 -14.47 -17.62 -0.39
N THR A 217 -13.67 -16.56 -0.48
CA THR A 217 -13.15 -15.84 0.69
C THR A 217 -14.28 -15.23 1.52
N ALA A 218 -15.27 -14.57 0.90
CA ALA A 218 -16.40 -13.99 1.60
C ALA A 218 -17.22 -15.07 2.34
N ARG A 219 -17.49 -16.21 1.69
CA ARG A 219 -18.18 -17.35 2.33
C ARG A 219 -17.41 -17.85 3.54
N ARG A 220 -16.10 -18.01 3.43
CA ARG A 220 -15.27 -18.46 4.55
C ARG A 220 -15.27 -17.46 5.69
N MET A 221 -15.21 -16.16 5.39
CA MET A 221 -15.35 -15.14 6.44
C MET A 221 -16.70 -15.23 7.15
N VAL A 222 -17.79 -15.54 6.43
CA VAL A 222 -19.09 -15.78 7.06
C VAL A 222 -19.08 -17.02 7.96
N MET A 223 -18.43 -18.11 7.55
CA MET A 223 -18.54 -19.40 8.25
C MET A 223 -17.46 -19.62 9.33
N GLU A 224 -16.25 -19.08 9.14
CA GLU A 224 -15.03 -19.47 9.88
C GLU A 224 -14.43 -18.35 10.71
N SER A 225 -14.70 -17.07 10.40
CA SER A 225 -14.07 -15.95 11.14
C SER A 225 -14.45 -15.97 12.62
N SER A 226 -13.50 -15.57 13.47
CA SER A 226 -13.76 -15.28 14.88
C SER A 226 -14.68 -14.05 15.01
N GLY A 227 -15.48 -13.99 16.07
CA GLY A 227 -16.23 -12.77 16.41
C GLY A 227 -15.30 -11.57 16.66
N ASN A 228 -14.11 -11.82 17.21
CA ASN A 228 -13.12 -10.78 17.52
C ASN A 228 -12.62 -10.03 16.29
N LEU A 229 -12.64 -10.65 15.11
CA LEU A 229 -12.22 -10.02 13.86
C LEU A 229 -13.00 -8.74 13.55
N PHE A 230 -14.26 -8.66 14.01
CA PHE A 230 -15.15 -7.53 13.76
C PHE A 230 -15.21 -6.55 14.94
N GLY A 231 -14.36 -6.74 15.96
CA GLY A 231 -14.22 -5.78 17.06
C GLY A 231 -13.23 -4.66 16.73
N ASP A 232 -13.30 -3.56 17.49
CA ASP A 232 -12.52 -2.34 17.24
C ASP A 232 -10.98 -2.55 17.32
N GLU A 233 -10.54 -3.53 18.11
CA GLU A 233 -9.11 -3.83 18.34
C GLU A 233 -8.51 -4.85 17.35
N SER A 234 -9.26 -5.27 16.32
CA SER A 234 -8.81 -6.33 15.40
C SER A 234 -7.78 -5.91 14.36
N GLY A 235 -7.58 -4.59 14.19
CA GLY A 235 -6.79 -4.02 13.08
C GLY A 235 -7.48 -4.11 11.71
N LEU A 236 -8.71 -4.64 11.65
CA LEU A 236 -9.49 -4.69 10.39
C LEU A 236 -9.82 -3.28 9.87
N GLY A 237 -10.06 -2.33 10.77
CA GLY A 237 -10.35 -0.94 10.42
C GLY A 237 -9.18 -0.19 9.76
N ASP A 238 -7.94 -0.69 9.92
CA ASP A 238 -6.75 -0.10 9.30
C ASP A 238 -6.53 -0.61 7.87
N LEU A 239 -7.26 -1.65 7.45
CA LEU A 239 -7.13 -2.22 6.11
C LEU A 239 -7.98 -1.46 5.09
N SER A 240 -7.44 -1.35 3.87
CA SER A 240 -8.25 -0.99 2.70
C SER A 240 -9.18 -2.16 2.39
N MET A 241 -10.49 -1.87 2.31
CA MET A 241 -11.53 -2.87 2.09
C MET A 241 -12.51 -2.40 1.01
N PRO A 242 -13.12 -3.35 0.26
CA PRO A 242 -14.25 -3.04 -0.61
C PRO A 242 -15.38 -2.36 0.18
N PRO A 243 -16.09 -1.37 -0.40
CA PRO A 243 -17.16 -0.67 0.31
C PRO A 243 -18.24 -1.62 0.83
N ASP A 244 -18.67 -1.40 2.07
CA ASP A 244 -19.77 -2.08 2.77
C ASP A 244 -19.63 -3.61 2.94
N VAL A 245 -18.49 -4.19 2.52
CA VAL A 245 -18.36 -5.66 2.44
C VAL A 245 -18.23 -6.29 3.83
N ILE A 246 -17.50 -5.63 4.74
CA ILE A 246 -17.26 -6.14 6.08
C ILE A 246 -18.54 -6.06 6.90
N GLU A 247 -19.26 -4.95 6.81
CA GLU A 247 -20.56 -4.72 7.45
C GLU A 247 -21.56 -5.77 6.98
N ARG A 248 -21.58 -6.06 5.67
CA ARG A 248 -22.48 -7.07 5.11
C ARG A 248 -22.11 -8.49 5.54
N ILE A 249 -20.81 -8.82 5.59
CA ILE A 249 -20.35 -10.10 6.13
C ILE A 249 -20.74 -10.23 7.60
N ALA A 250 -20.51 -9.21 8.42
CA ALA A 250 -20.86 -9.19 9.84
C ALA A 250 -22.38 -9.37 10.05
N ALA A 251 -23.21 -8.67 9.27
CA ALA A 251 -24.66 -8.78 9.34
C ALA A 251 -25.15 -10.21 9.01
N ILE A 252 -24.65 -10.79 7.91
CA ILE A 252 -25.00 -12.16 7.49
C ILE A 252 -24.56 -13.18 8.56
N ARG A 253 -23.38 -12.98 9.16
CA ARG A 253 -22.88 -13.83 10.24
C ARG A 253 -23.80 -13.82 11.44
N THR A 254 -24.15 -12.63 11.93
CA THR A 254 -25.06 -12.47 13.07
C THR A 254 -26.41 -13.14 12.79
N GLN A 255 -26.98 -12.94 11.61
CA GLN A 255 -28.24 -13.59 11.21
C GLN A 255 -28.11 -15.12 11.16
N THR A 256 -27.00 -15.64 10.63
CA THR A 256 -26.76 -17.08 10.52
C THR A 256 -26.60 -17.72 11.90
N ILE A 257 -25.81 -17.09 12.78
CA ILE A 257 -25.62 -17.55 14.16
C ILE A 257 -26.95 -17.54 14.92
N GLN A 258 -27.73 -16.46 14.82
CA GLN A 258 -29.03 -16.38 15.47
C GLN A 258 -29.98 -17.47 14.99
N SER A 259 -30.04 -17.70 13.68
CA SER A 259 -30.88 -18.77 13.10
C SER A 259 -30.50 -20.15 13.63
N ILE A 260 -29.22 -20.42 13.83
CA ILE A 260 -28.73 -21.68 14.41
C ILE A 260 -29.10 -21.79 15.89
N ILE A 261 -28.90 -20.72 16.66
CA ILE A 261 -29.26 -20.68 18.09
C ILE A 261 -30.76 -20.89 18.28
N ASP A 262 -31.61 -20.25 17.47
CA ASP A 262 -33.07 -20.36 17.56
C ASP A 262 -33.55 -21.82 17.37
N VAL A 263 -32.92 -22.57 16.46
CA VAL A 263 -33.19 -24.00 16.27
C VAL A 263 -32.87 -24.78 17.55
N PHE A 264 -31.71 -24.53 18.16
CA PHE A 264 -31.33 -25.21 19.39
C PHE A 264 -32.22 -24.83 20.58
N SER A 265 -32.57 -23.55 20.73
CA SER A 265 -33.48 -23.09 21.77
C SER A 265 -34.86 -23.72 21.64
N THR A 266 -35.38 -23.85 20.41
CA THR A 266 -36.66 -24.52 20.14
C THR A 266 -36.60 -26.00 20.51
N LEU A 267 -35.52 -26.69 20.13
CA LEU A 267 -35.34 -28.11 20.45
C LEU A 267 -35.17 -28.34 21.97
N ALA A 268 -34.43 -27.48 22.67
CA ALA A 268 -34.21 -27.60 24.11
C ALA A 268 -35.52 -27.55 24.91
N VAL A 269 -36.46 -26.68 24.51
CA VAL A 269 -37.80 -26.58 25.14
C VAL A 269 -38.63 -27.86 24.93
N SER A 270 -38.37 -28.61 23.84
CA SER A 270 -39.09 -29.84 23.52
C SER A 270 -38.57 -31.10 24.22
N ILE A 271 -37.46 -31.02 24.96
CA ILE A 271 -36.90 -32.17 25.68
C ILE A 271 -37.78 -32.47 26.91
N PRO A 272 -38.43 -33.65 27.00
CA PRO A 272 -39.23 -34.01 28.17
C PRO A 272 -38.35 -34.13 29.40
N ILE A 273 -38.76 -33.52 30.52
CA ILE A 273 -38.13 -33.75 31.82
C ILE A 273 -38.54 -35.16 32.27
N THR A 274 -37.67 -36.15 32.07
CA THR A 274 -37.86 -37.47 32.65
C THR A 274 -37.60 -37.36 34.16
N GLY A 275 -38.69 -37.35 34.94
CA GLY A 275 -38.69 -37.55 36.39
C GLY A 275 -38.81 -39.02 36.75
#